data_AF-A0A7Y3CBV6-F1
#
_entry.id   AF-A0A7Y3CBV6-F1
#
_cell.length_a   1.000
_cell.length_b   1.000
_cell.length_c   1.000
_cell.angle_alpha   90.00
_cell.angle_beta   90.00
_cell.angle_gamma   90.00
#
_symmetry.space_group_name_H-M   'P 1'
#
loop_
_entity.id
_entity.type
_entity.pdbx_description
1 polymer ?
#
loop_
_entity_poly.entity_id
_entity_poly.type
_entity_poly.pdbx_seq_one_letter_code
_entity_poly.pdbx_strand_id
1 'polypeptide(L)'
;MGQSPITLFQFSDQSDLSKWQVVNDGVMGGLSKGSISLNQEGKGVFQGYVSLENNGGFSLVQHNFGPRDVSGYSSLELKLKGDGKNYQIRVKSDSSQYYNYSCSIETTGGWQIINIPFNKFIPQFRGRELSMPPYPGEMMGEVAILIGNKKAEDFKIEIDKIVLK
;
A
#
# COMPACT_ATOMS: atom_id res chain seq x y z
N MET A 1 -20.28 16.69 10.01
CA MET A 1 -19.01 17.42 10.26
C MET A 1 -17.93 16.37 10.27
N GLY A 2 -16.99 16.39 9.31
CA GLY A 2 -15.93 15.38 9.23
C GLY A 2 -14.99 15.49 10.43
N GLN A 3 -14.44 14.37 10.90
CA GLN A 3 -13.38 14.41 11.91
C GLN A 3 -12.13 15.07 11.34
N SER A 4 -11.31 15.65 12.23
CA SER A 4 -9.98 16.14 11.84
C SER A 4 -9.14 14.98 11.29
N PRO A 5 -8.32 15.19 10.24
CA PRO A 5 -7.53 14.12 9.65
C PRO A 5 -6.62 13.45 10.69
N ILE A 6 -6.53 12.12 10.67
CA ILE A 6 -5.61 11.36 11.54
C ILE A 6 -4.48 10.73 10.72
N THR A 7 -3.25 10.94 11.18
CA THR A 7 -2.06 10.34 10.55
C THR A 7 -1.94 8.89 10.96
N LEU A 8 -2.00 7.97 10.00
CA LEU A 8 -1.67 6.56 10.22
C LEU A 8 -0.16 6.38 10.32
N PHE A 9 0.57 6.99 9.38
CA PHE A 9 2.02 7.00 9.38
C PHE A 9 2.56 8.23 8.67
N GLN A 10 3.62 8.81 9.21
CA GLN A 10 4.39 9.91 8.63
C GLN A 10 5.86 9.51 8.69
N PHE A 11 6.49 9.40 7.52
CA PHE A 11 7.92 9.12 7.45
C PHE A 11 8.71 10.36 7.89
N SER A 12 9.78 10.08 8.63
CA SER A 12 10.81 11.00 9.10
C SER A 12 12.14 10.24 9.20
N ASP A 13 13.22 10.97 9.39
CA ASP A 13 14.56 10.44 9.68
C ASP A 13 14.62 9.58 10.96
N GLN A 14 13.67 9.76 11.88
CA GLN A 14 13.55 8.98 13.13
C GLN A 14 12.52 7.84 13.04
N SER A 15 11.95 7.56 11.86
CA SER A 15 10.90 6.57 11.72
C SER A 15 11.40 5.15 11.96
N ASP A 16 10.75 4.44 12.87
CA ASP A 16 10.93 2.99 13.04
C ASP A 16 10.22 2.21 11.93
N LEU A 17 10.99 1.48 11.13
CA LEU A 17 10.50 0.66 10.05
C LEU A 17 10.22 -0.80 10.46
N SER A 18 10.38 -1.17 11.74
CA SER A 18 10.17 -2.54 12.23
C SER A 18 8.77 -3.10 11.96
N LYS A 19 7.76 -2.21 11.87
CA LYS A 19 6.37 -2.54 11.52
C LYS A 19 6.07 -2.51 10.03
N TRP A 20 7.06 -2.21 9.20
CA TRP A 20 6.97 -2.29 7.75
C TRP A 20 7.59 -3.59 7.27
N GLN A 21 6.83 -4.36 6.48
CA GLN A 21 7.25 -5.67 6.00
C GLN A 21 7.17 -5.70 4.49
N VAL A 22 8.21 -6.26 3.85
CA VAL A 22 8.19 -6.54 2.42
C VAL A 22 7.76 -7.99 2.19
N VAL A 23 6.80 -8.18 1.31
CA VAL A 23 6.33 -9.49 0.86
C VAL A 23 6.54 -9.59 -0.64
N ASN A 24 7.31 -10.58 -1.07
CA ASN A 24 7.59 -10.86 -2.49
C ASN A 24 6.91 -12.16 -2.91
N ASP A 25 6.94 -12.46 -4.21
CA ASP A 25 6.38 -13.66 -4.84
C ASP A 25 7.18 -14.97 -4.63
N GLY A 26 8.16 -14.97 -3.71
CA GLY A 26 9.09 -16.08 -3.52
C GLY A 26 8.46 -17.39 -3.02
N VAL A 27 7.26 -17.37 -2.43
CA VAL A 27 6.58 -18.59 -1.93
C VAL A 27 6.34 -19.61 -3.06
N MET A 28 6.11 -19.14 -4.28
CA MET A 28 5.93 -19.99 -5.47
C MET A 28 7.19 -20.08 -6.34
N GLY A 29 8.35 -19.62 -5.85
CA GLY A 29 9.61 -19.58 -6.58
C GLY A 29 9.85 -18.30 -7.39
N GLY A 30 8.96 -17.31 -7.29
CA GLY A 30 9.12 -16.01 -7.94
C GLY A 30 10.39 -15.29 -7.49
N LEU A 31 10.94 -14.46 -8.39
CA LEU A 31 12.25 -13.83 -8.22
C LEU A 31 12.16 -12.31 -8.03
N SER A 32 10.97 -11.76 -7.75
CA SER A 32 10.82 -10.33 -7.46
C SER A 32 11.50 -9.99 -6.13
N LYS A 33 12.08 -8.80 -6.06
CA LYS A 33 12.73 -8.28 -4.86
C LYS A 33 12.26 -6.87 -4.59
N GLY A 34 11.93 -6.60 -3.34
CA GLY A 34 11.65 -5.26 -2.84
C GLY A 34 12.40 -5.00 -1.54
N SER A 35 12.56 -3.73 -1.19
CA SER A 35 13.06 -3.28 0.10
C SER A 35 12.38 -1.97 0.50
N ILE A 36 12.33 -1.72 1.81
CA ILE A 36 11.86 -0.46 2.41
C ILE A 36 12.99 0.16 3.22
N SER A 37 13.26 1.44 3.00
CA SER A 37 14.29 2.20 3.72
C SER A 37 13.90 3.67 3.89
N LEU A 38 14.72 4.46 4.58
CA LEU A 38 14.60 5.92 4.62
C LEU A 38 15.62 6.56 3.67
N ASN A 39 15.22 7.58 2.92
CA ASN A 39 16.16 8.45 2.20
C ASN A 39 16.73 9.55 3.11
N GLN A 40 17.65 10.36 2.58
CA GLN A 40 18.28 11.48 3.31
C GLN A 40 17.28 12.60 3.71
N GLU A 41 16.11 12.66 3.08
CA GLU A 41 15.03 13.60 3.39
C GLU A 41 14.01 13.02 4.39
N GLY A 42 14.29 11.85 4.96
CA GLY A 42 13.42 11.16 5.91
C GLY A 42 12.15 10.60 5.28
N LYS A 43 12.14 10.31 3.97
CA LYS A 43 11.00 9.68 3.28
C LYS A 43 11.17 8.17 3.19
N GLY A 44 10.07 7.45 3.28
CA GLY A 44 10.05 6.01 3.06
C GLY A 44 10.28 5.69 1.60
N VAL A 45 11.23 4.83 1.28
CA VAL A 45 11.55 4.41 -0.09
C VAL A 45 11.24 2.94 -0.23
N PHE A 46 10.15 2.61 -0.93
CA PHE A 46 9.87 1.25 -1.38
C PHE A 46 10.38 1.09 -2.81
N GLN A 47 11.36 0.20 -3.00
CA GLN A 47 12.01 0.03 -4.31
C GLN A 47 12.49 -1.41 -4.53
N GLY A 48 12.76 -1.74 -5.79
CA GLY A 48 13.31 -3.03 -6.17
C GLY A 48 13.03 -3.38 -7.62
N TYR A 49 12.93 -4.67 -7.92
CA TYR A 49 12.72 -5.21 -9.26
C TYR A 49 11.62 -6.25 -9.25
N VAL A 50 10.68 -6.14 -10.18
CA VAL A 50 9.67 -7.17 -10.45
C VAL A 50 10.22 -8.15 -11.48
N SER A 51 10.17 -9.45 -11.20
CA SER A 51 10.47 -10.52 -12.17
C SER A 51 9.20 -11.30 -12.50
N LEU A 52 9.04 -11.69 -13.77
CA LEU A 52 7.97 -12.58 -14.23
C LEU A 52 8.40 -14.04 -14.27
N GLU A 53 9.66 -14.34 -13.93
CA GLU A 53 10.18 -15.69 -13.87
C GLU A 53 9.47 -16.50 -12.76
N ASN A 54 9.36 -17.81 -12.98
CA ASN A 54 8.74 -18.76 -12.04
C ASN A 54 7.30 -18.39 -11.63
N ASN A 55 6.52 -17.82 -12.56
CA ASN A 55 5.16 -17.33 -12.30
C ASN A 55 5.11 -16.24 -11.22
N GLY A 56 6.21 -15.50 -11.05
CA GLY A 56 6.26 -14.29 -10.23
C GLY A 56 5.53 -13.12 -10.87
N GLY A 57 5.78 -11.94 -10.33
CA GLY A 57 5.35 -10.67 -10.87
C GLY A 57 4.84 -9.69 -9.84
N PHE A 58 5.25 -9.78 -8.56
CA PHE A 58 4.89 -8.74 -7.60
C PHE A 58 5.89 -8.53 -6.45
N SER A 59 5.88 -7.31 -5.91
CA SER A 59 6.43 -6.96 -4.61
C SER A 59 5.44 -6.08 -3.86
N LEU A 60 5.35 -6.28 -2.55
CA LEU A 60 4.44 -5.57 -1.65
C LEU A 60 5.23 -5.02 -0.46
N VAL A 61 4.91 -3.81 -0.03
CA VAL A 61 5.27 -3.33 1.30
C VAL A 61 4.00 -3.07 2.11
N GLN A 62 3.94 -3.58 3.34
CA GLN A 62 2.78 -3.47 4.21
C GLN A 62 3.15 -2.90 5.58
N HIS A 63 2.28 -2.08 6.14
CA HIS A 63 2.39 -1.51 7.47
C HIS A 63 1.23 -1.98 8.34
N ASN A 64 1.53 -2.75 9.38
CA ASN A 64 0.55 -3.24 10.34
C ASN A 64 0.60 -2.38 11.61
N PHE A 65 -0.55 -1.82 11.98
CA PHE A 65 -0.70 -0.93 13.14
C PHE A 65 -1.80 -1.38 14.11
N GLY A 66 -2.32 -2.60 13.92
CA GLY A 66 -3.42 -3.18 14.68
C GLY A 66 -4.78 -2.54 14.33
N PRO A 67 -5.90 -3.28 14.47
CA PRO A 67 -7.23 -2.76 14.17
C PRO A 67 -7.56 -1.49 14.96
N ARG A 68 -8.05 -0.46 14.27
CA ARG A 68 -8.53 0.80 14.83
C ARG A 68 -9.86 1.16 14.21
N ASP A 69 -10.72 1.80 15.00
CA ASP A 69 -11.97 2.38 14.52
C ASP A 69 -11.65 3.56 13.59
N VAL A 70 -12.18 3.49 12.37
CA VAL A 70 -12.05 4.52 11.33
C VAL A 70 -13.40 4.99 10.80
N SER A 71 -14.50 4.68 11.49
CA SER A 71 -15.88 5.04 11.11
C SER A 71 -16.12 6.55 11.01
N GLY A 72 -15.27 7.36 11.64
CA GLY A 72 -15.28 8.82 11.52
C GLY A 72 -14.69 9.40 10.23
N TYR A 73 -14.15 8.55 9.36
CA TYR A 73 -13.45 8.91 8.13
C TYR A 73 -14.11 8.28 6.91
N SER A 74 -13.76 8.76 5.73
CA SER A 74 -14.36 8.36 4.44
C SER A 74 -13.34 8.09 3.36
N SER A 75 -12.07 8.50 3.53
CA SER A 75 -11.02 8.24 2.56
C SER A 75 -9.64 8.06 3.18
N LEU A 76 -8.78 7.41 2.40
CA LEU A 76 -7.34 7.27 2.68
C LEU A 76 -6.57 8.22 1.75
N GLU A 77 -5.79 9.12 2.32
CA GLU A 77 -4.94 10.05 1.60
C GLU A 77 -3.48 9.60 1.71
N LEU A 78 -2.78 9.50 0.57
CA LEU A 78 -1.35 9.24 0.50
C LEU A 78 -0.64 10.41 -0.15
N LYS A 79 0.44 10.88 0.45
CA LYS A 79 1.39 11.79 -0.21
C LYS A 79 2.63 11.01 -0.58
N LEU A 80 2.89 10.89 -1.87
CA LEU A 80 3.93 10.04 -2.43
C LEU A 80 4.54 10.62 -3.70
N LYS A 81 5.69 10.09 -4.11
CA LYS A 81 6.32 10.30 -5.41
C LYS A 81 6.61 8.94 -6.02
N GLY A 82 5.76 8.50 -6.95
CA GLY A 82 5.98 7.28 -7.73
C GLY A 82 6.80 7.54 -8.98
N ASP A 83 6.95 6.49 -9.78
CA ASP A 83 7.86 6.42 -10.93
C ASP A 83 7.12 6.33 -12.28
N GLY A 84 5.85 6.75 -12.32
CA GLY A 84 5.03 6.71 -13.53
C GLY A 84 4.30 5.38 -13.75
N LYS A 85 4.43 4.42 -12.82
CA LYS A 85 3.80 3.11 -12.92
C LYS A 85 2.48 3.05 -12.15
N ASN A 86 1.75 1.96 -12.41
CA ASN A 86 0.51 1.61 -11.72
C ASN A 86 0.80 0.74 -10.50
N TYR A 87 0.26 1.15 -9.37
CA TYR A 87 0.36 0.45 -8.09
C TYR A 87 -1.03 0.10 -7.58
N GLN A 88 -1.12 -0.84 -6.64
CA GLN A 88 -2.33 -1.06 -5.86
C GLN A 88 -2.09 -0.61 -4.42
N ILE A 89 -3.02 0.21 -3.92
CA ILE A 89 -3.14 0.48 -2.48
C ILE A 89 -4.09 -0.56 -1.92
N ARG A 90 -3.70 -1.19 -0.81
CA ARG A 90 -4.49 -2.22 -0.12
C ARG A 90 -4.75 -1.82 1.32
N VAL A 91 -5.91 -2.21 1.82
CA VAL A 91 -6.28 -2.08 3.23
C VAL A 91 -6.87 -3.39 3.75
N LYS A 92 -6.70 -3.64 5.03
CA LYS A 92 -7.44 -4.67 5.78
C LYS A 92 -8.00 -4.09 7.06
N SER A 93 -9.14 -4.61 7.49
CA SER A 93 -9.67 -4.32 8.82
C SER A 93 -8.84 -4.97 9.92
N ASP A 94 -8.32 -6.16 9.64
CA ASP A 94 -7.39 -6.89 10.50
C ASP A 94 -6.37 -7.64 9.63
N SER A 95 -5.10 -7.64 10.05
CA SER A 95 -4.02 -8.30 9.29
C SER A 95 -4.23 -9.80 9.05
N SER A 96 -4.99 -10.48 9.92
CA SER A 96 -5.35 -11.89 9.81
C SER A 96 -6.38 -12.19 8.71
N GLN A 97 -7.04 -11.17 8.14
CA GLN A 97 -7.99 -11.38 7.05
C GLN A 97 -7.31 -12.05 5.85
N TYR A 98 -7.95 -13.09 5.34
CA TYR A 98 -7.44 -13.84 4.19
C TYR A 98 -7.52 -13.04 2.88
N TYR A 99 -8.40 -12.04 2.81
CA TYR A 99 -8.57 -11.11 1.68
C TYR A 99 -8.10 -9.70 2.06
N ASN A 100 -8.02 -8.81 1.08
CA ASN A 100 -7.77 -7.39 1.26
C ASN A 100 -8.79 -6.59 0.45
N TYR A 101 -8.97 -5.32 0.77
CA TYR A 101 -9.63 -4.39 -0.14
C TYR A 101 -8.57 -3.59 -0.87
N SER A 102 -8.71 -3.43 -2.18
CA SER A 102 -7.67 -2.85 -3.03
C SER A 102 -8.21 -1.79 -3.98
N CYS A 103 -7.38 -0.81 -4.29
CA CYS A 103 -7.64 0.21 -5.28
C CYS A 103 -6.38 0.43 -6.12
N SER A 104 -6.52 0.43 -7.45
CA SER A 104 -5.42 0.74 -8.36
C SER A 104 -5.22 2.26 -8.46
N ILE A 105 -3.97 2.68 -8.46
CA ILE A 105 -3.57 4.08 -8.64
C ILE A 105 -2.52 4.18 -9.74
N GLU A 106 -2.48 5.32 -10.41
CA GLU A 106 -1.42 5.68 -11.35
C GLU A 106 -0.54 6.74 -10.70
N THR A 107 0.77 6.67 -10.91
CA THR A 107 1.73 7.66 -10.39
C THR A 107 2.27 8.53 -11.53
N THR A 108 2.84 9.70 -11.20
CA THR A 108 3.13 10.76 -12.19
C THR A 108 4.62 11.05 -12.34
N GLY A 109 5.50 10.37 -11.60
CA GLY A 109 6.94 10.71 -11.52
C GLY A 109 7.27 11.83 -10.53
N GLY A 110 6.27 12.64 -10.15
CA GLY A 110 6.38 13.74 -9.20
C GLY A 110 5.69 13.48 -7.87
N TRP A 111 5.97 14.34 -6.89
CA TRP A 111 5.24 14.39 -5.64
C TRP A 111 3.77 14.72 -5.91
N GLN A 112 2.87 13.92 -5.35
CA GLN A 112 1.44 14.06 -5.51
C GLN A 112 0.70 13.62 -4.25
N ILE A 113 -0.55 14.06 -4.14
CA ILE A 113 -1.49 13.62 -3.11
C ILE A 113 -2.58 12.82 -3.81
N ILE A 114 -2.76 11.57 -3.39
CA ILE A 114 -3.81 10.68 -3.89
C ILE A 114 -4.80 10.46 -2.75
N ASN A 115 -6.03 10.90 -2.95
CA ASN A 115 -7.13 10.66 -2.01
C ASN A 115 -8.04 9.56 -2.56
N ILE A 116 -8.16 8.46 -1.83
CA ILE A 116 -8.91 7.27 -2.24
C ILE A 116 -10.11 7.10 -1.30
N PRO A 117 -11.34 7.38 -1.77
CA PRO A 117 -12.55 7.10 -1.00
C PRO A 117 -12.65 5.62 -0.63
N PHE A 118 -13.13 5.30 0.57
CA PHE A 118 -13.27 3.92 1.06
C PHE A 118 -14.09 3.04 0.10
N ASN A 119 -15.13 3.59 -0.51
CA ASN A 119 -15.97 2.87 -1.48
C ASN A 119 -15.26 2.52 -2.81
N LYS A 120 -14.03 2.98 -3.04
CA LYS A 120 -13.18 2.59 -4.18
C LYS A 120 -12.29 1.39 -3.90
N PHE A 121 -12.21 0.94 -2.65
CA PHE A 121 -11.46 -0.26 -2.30
C PHE A 121 -12.36 -1.49 -2.45
N ILE A 122 -12.04 -2.33 -3.43
CA ILE A 122 -12.81 -3.52 -3.80
C ILE A 122 -12.17 -4.78 -3.18
N PRO A 123 -12.96 -5.70 -2.61
CA PRO A 123 -12.44 -6.90 -1.97
C PRO A 123 -11.79 -7.85 -2.99
N GLN A 124 -10.55 -8.26 -2.69
CA GLN A 124 -9.76 -9.15 -3.53
C GLN A 124 -9.04 -10.23 -2.71
N PHE A 125 -8.97 -11.42 -3.28
CA PHE A 125 -8.15 -12.53 -2.79
C PHE A 125 -7.29 -13.08 -3.92
N ARG A 126 -5.96 -13.06 -3.74
CA ARG A 126 -4.99 -13.57 -4.73
C ARG A 126 -5.23 -13.01 -6.15
N GLY A 127 -5.51 -11.71 -6.24
CA GLY A 127 -5.75 -10.99 -7.50
C GLY A 127 -7.14 -11.21 -8.11
N ARG A 128 -8.03 -11.96 -7.45
CA ARG A 128 -9.42 -12.16 -7.89
C ARG A 128 -10.36 -11.31 -7.03
N GLU A 129 -11.29 -10.63 -7.68
CA GLU A 129 -12.38 -9.93 -7.00
C GLU A 129 -13.32 -10.91 -6.30
N LEU A 130 -13.81 -10.52 -5.12
CA LEU A 130 -14.78 -11.28 -4.35
C LEU A 130 -16.18 -10.66 -4.50
N SER A 131 -17.21 -11.49 -4.46
CA SER A 131 -18.61 -11.03 -4.45
C SER A 131 -19.00 -10.51 -3.06
N MET A 132 -18.43 -9.37 -2.69
CA MET A 132 -18.56 -8.71 -1.40
C MET A 132 -18.66 -7.19 -1.60
N PRO A 133 -19.28 -6.44 -0.68
CA PRO A 133 -19.33 -4.98 -0.79
C PRO A 133 -17.92 -4.36 -0.73
N PRO A 134 -17.74 -3.12 -1.22
CA PRO A 134 -16.50 -2.35 -1.01
C PRO A 134 -16.18 -2.14 0.48
N TYR A 135 -14.98 -1.65 0.76
CA TYR A 135 -14.51 -1.44 2.13
C TYR A 135 -15.49 -0.57 2.94
N PRO A 136 -16.02 -1.07 4.08
CA PRO A 136 -17.08 -0.40 4.82
C PRO A 136 -16.61 0.80 5.66
N GLY A 137 -15.29 0.97 5.87
CA GLY A 137 -14.76 2.08 6.64
C GLY A 137 -14.98 1.99 8.15
N GLU A 138 -15.25 0.80 8.70
CA GLU A 138 -15.45 0.64 10.15
C GLU A 138 -14.12 0.46 10.89
N MET A 139 -13.33 -0.53 10.48
CA MET A 139 -12.06 -0.88 11.12
C MET A 139 -10.93 -0.94 10.09
N MET A 140 -9.74 -0.47 10.44
CA MET A 140 -8.52 -0.60 9.64
C MET A 140 -7.35 -1.02 10.54
N GLY A 141 -6.56 -2.00 10.12
CA GLY A 141 -5.37 -2.44 10.84
C GLY A 141 -4.11 -2.62 10.00
N GLU A 142 -4.25 -2.57 8.67
CA GLU A 142 -3.13 -2.70 7.74
C GLU A 142 -3.36 -1.81 6.51
N VAL A 143 -2.29 -1.16 6.06
CA VAL A 143 -2.19 -0.50 4.75
C VAL A 143 -1.00 -1.09 4.00
N ALA A 144 -1.14 -1.31 2.70
CA ALA A 144 -0.07 -1.85 1.88
C ALA A 144 0.00 -1.20 0.49
N ILE A 145 1.19 -1.18 -0.11
CA ILE A 145 1.44 -0.72 -1.48
C ILE A 145 2.05 -1.88 -2.26
N LEU A 146 1.39 -2.28 -3.34
CA LEU A 146 1.81 -3.38 -4.21
C LEU A 146 2.17 -2.85 -5.60
N ILE A 147 3.30 -3.32 -6.12
CA ILE A 147 3.60 -3.33 -7.55
C ILE A 147 3.39 -4.75 -8.08
N GLY A 148 2.58 -4.88 -9.12
CA GLY A 148 2.22 -6.16 -9.73
C GLY A 148 1.61 -5.98 -11.11
N ASN A 149 2.32 -5.24 -11.95
CA ASN A 149 1.82 -4.69 -13.20
C ASN A 149 2.06 -5.61 -14.43
N LYS A 150 2.43 -6.88 -14.19
CA LYS A 150 2.72 -7.89 -15.21
C LYS A 150 3.87 -7.51 -16.17
N LYS A 151 4.81 -6.70 -15.69
CA LYS A 151 6.03 -6.31 -16.40
C LYS A 151 7.24 -6.60 -15.54
N ALA A 152 8.33 -7.01 -16.18
CA ALA A 152 9.61 -7.18 -15.51
C ALA A 152 10.37 -5.84 -15.58
N GLU A 153 10.50 -5.15 -14.45
CA GLU A 153 11.08 -3.81 -14.41
C GLU A 153 11.46 -3.37 -12.98
N ASP A 154 12.36 -2.40 -12.91
CA ASP A 154 12.67 -1.69 -11.67
C ASP A 154 11.52 -0.78 -11.26
N PHE A 155 11.29 -0.66 -9.97
CA PHE A 155 10.30 0.24 -9.40
C PHE A 155 10.86 1.02 -8.22
N LYS A 156 10.33 2.24 -8.03
CA LYS A 156 10.63 3.08 -6.88
C LYS A 156 9.44 3.98 -6.55
N ILE A 157 9.03 3.96 -5.29
CA ILE A 157 8.04 4.89 -4.74
C ILE A 157 8.55 5.47 -3.43
N GLU A 158 8.55 6.81 -3.35
CA GLU A 158 8.87 7.55 -2.14
C GLU A 158 7.56 7.96 -1.45
N ILE A 159 7.48 7.78 -0.14
CA ILE A 159 6.27 7.95 0.65
C ILE A 159 6.57 8.98 1.74
N ASP A 160 5.76 10.03 1.78
CA ASP A 160 5.81 11.04 2.84
C ASP A 160 4.88 10.63 3.98
N LYS A 161 3.59 10.43 3.69
CA LYS A 161 2.58 10.14 4.72
C LYS A 161 1.35 9.44 4.21
N ILE A 162 0.65 8.82 5.15
CA ILE A 162 -0.63 8.13 4.99
C ILE A 162 -1.58 8.66 6.08
N VAL A 163 -2.73 9.18 5.68
CA VAL A 163 -3.67 9.91 6.55
C VAL A 163 -5.10 9.46 6.25
N LEU A 164 -5.95 9.38 7.27
CA LEU A 164 -7.41 9.19 7.10
C LEU A 164 -8.11 10.54 7.10
N LYS A 165 -9.13 10.68 6.26
CA LYS A 165 -9.86 11.92 5.98
C LYS A 165 -11.37 11.73 6.05
#